data_AF-A0AA42NG80-F1
#
_entry.id   AF-A0AA42NG80-F1
#
_cell.length_a   1.000
_cell.length_b   1.000
_cell.length_c   1.000
_cell.angle_alpha   90.00
_cell.angle_beta   90.00
_cell.angle_gamma   90.00
#
_symmetry.space_group_name_H-M   'P 1'
#
loop_
_entity.id
_entity.type
_entity.pdbx_description
1 polymer ?
#
loop_
_entity_poly.entity_id
_entity_poly.type
_entity_poly.pdbx_seq_one_letter_code
_entity_poly.pdbx_strand_id
1 'polypeptide(L)' 'MRKYYTLAVRIDGRWSPEFGDYNRECVQVELAGYLDSGAWKRKDLKIVTTADNQAAIDAAIRKLNKEA' A
#
# COMPACT_ATOMS: atom_id res chain seq x y z
N MET A 1 -4.31 -19.14 -4.77
CA MET A 1 -3.88 -18.06 -3.86
C MET A 1 -4.90 -16.95 -3.89
N ARG A 2 -5.37 -16.50 -2.72
CA ARG A 2 -6.23 -15.33 -2.62
C ARG A 2 -5.39 -14.06 -2.80
N LYS A 3 -5.92 -13.08 -3.51
CA LYS A 3 -5.28 -11.77 -3.66
C LYS A 3 -5.35 -11.04 -2.31
N TYR A 4 -4.25 -10.41 -1.92
CA TYR A 4 -4.19 -9.49 -0.79
C TYR A 4 -3.90 -8.09 -1.33
N TYR A 5 -4.59 -7.08 -0.80
CA TYR A 5 -4.44 -5.69 -1.21
C TYR A 5 -3.78 -4.93 -0.06
N THR A 6 -2.75 -4.15 -0.37
CA THR A 6 -2.02 -3.37 0.63
C THR A 6 -1.94 -1.92 0.19
N LEU A 7 -2.33 -1.00 1.06
CA LEU A 7 -2.07 0.42 0.93
C LEU A 7 -0.61 0.69 1.30
N ALA A 8 0.19 1.01 0.29
CA ALA A 8 1.52 1.55 0.44
C ALA A 8 1.45 3.08 0.51
N VAL A 9 2.06 3.65 1.53
CA VAL A 9 2.13 5.09 1.79
C VAL A 9 3.57 5.55 1.69
N ARG A 10 3.80 6.72 1.11
CA ARG A 10 5.13 7.32 1.03
C ARG A 10 5.38 8.20 2.25
N ILE A 11 6.31 7.77 3.11
CA ILE A 11 6.71 8.43 4.36
C ILE A 11 8.21 8.71 4.24
N ASP A 12 8.61 9.97 4.46
CA ASP A 12 10.01 10.41 4.37
C ASP A 12 10.74 9.94 3.09
N GLY A 13 10.01 9.96 1.97
CA GLY A 13 10.52 9.59 0.65
C GLY A 13 10.50 8.10 0.33
N ARG A 14 10.19 7.21 1.28
CA ARG A 14 10.13 5.76 1.11
C ARG A 14 8.70 5.23 1.18
N TRP A 15 8.40 4.19 0.43
CA TRP A 15 7.14 3.46 0.49
C TRP A 15 7.16 2.48 1.67
N SER A 16 6.07 2.48 2.44
CA SER A 16 5.82 1.62 3.60
C SER A 16 4.41 1.00 3.49
N PRO A 17 4.20 -0.28 3.84
CA PRO A 17 2.88 -0.90 3.85
C PRO A 17 2.13 -0.55 5.16
N GLU A 18 1.08 0.26 5.07
CA GLU A 18 0.38 0.78 6.27
C GLU A 18 -0.93 0.05 6.59
N PHE A 19 -1.63 -0.45 5.57
CA PHE A 19 -2.91 -1.15 5.76
C PHE A 19 -3.09 -2.24 4.72
N GLY A 20 -3.70 -3.37 5.09
CA GLY A 20 -3.96 -4.47 4.17
C GLY A 20 -5.26 -5.22 4.45
N ASP A 21 -5.93 -5.66 3.40
CA ASP A 21 -7.16 -6.44 3.48
C ASP A 21 -7.32 -7.34 2.24
N TYR A 22 -8.09 -8.41 2.34
CA TYR A 22 -8.53 -9.20 1.19
C TYR A 22 -9.62 -8.51 0.37
N ASN A 23 -10.35 -7.56 0.97
CA ASN A 23 -11.33 -6.72 0.31
C ASN A 23 -10.67 -5.43 -0.19
N ARG A 24 -10.63 -5.27 -1.52
CA ARG A 24 -10.10 -4.08 -2.16
C ARG A 24 -10.84 -2.81 -1.75
N GLU A 25 -12.15 -2.89 -1.49
CA GLU A 25 -12.97 -1.74 -1.09
C GLU A 25 -12.56 -1.20 0.28
N CYS A 26 -12.27 -2.08 1.26
CA CYS A 26 -11.74 -1.67 2.56
C CYS A 26 -10.44 -0.85 2.40
N VAL A 27 -9.51 -1.32 1.57
CA VAL A 27 -8.25 -0.61 1.29
C VAL A 27 -8.48 0.71 0.54
N GLN A 28 -9.53 0.79 -0.30
CA GLN A 28 -9.91 2.04 -0.97
C GLN A 28 -10.53 3.05 0.00
N VAL A 29 -11.33 2.61 0.96
CA VAL A 29 -11.87 3.47 2.04
C VAL A 29 -10.72 4.04 2.87
N GLU A 30 -9.75 3.20 3.24
CA GLU A 30 -8.55 3.66 3.96
C GLU A 30 -7.78 4.70 3.14
N LEU A 31 -7.53 4.43 1.86
CA LEU A 31 -6.89 5.39 0.95
C LEU A 31 -7.66 6.71 0.88
N ALA A 32 -9.00 6.66 0.84
CA ALA A 32 -9.83 7.85 0.84
C ALA A 32 -9.69 8.64 2.15
N GLY A 33 -9.62 7.97 3.30
CA GLY A 33 -9.34 8.60 4.60
C GLY A 33 -7.99 9.31 4.64
N TYR A 34 -6.94 8.69 4.08
CA TYR A 34 -5.63 9.33 3.93
C TYR A 34 -5.70 10.59 3.06
N LEU A 35 -6.46 10.57 1.96
CA LEU A 35 -6.67 11.75 1.11
C LEU A 35 -7.47 12.85 1.80
N ASP A 36 -8.55 12.48 2.48
CA ASP A 36 -9.46 13.41 3.17
C ASP A 36 -8.77 14.13 4.34
N SER A 37 -7.82 13.45 5.02
CA SER A 37 -7.01 14.07 6.08
C SER A 37 -6.17 15.26 5.61
N GLY A 38 -5.91 15.38 4.30
CA GLY A 38 -5.07 16.42 3.70
C GLY A 38 -3.55 16.24 3.91
N ALA A 39 -3.14 15.32 4.79
CA ALA A 39 -1.74 15.04 5.12
C ALA A 39 -0.99 14.30 3.99
N TRP A 40 -1.69 13.51 3.17
CA TRP A 40 -1.10 12.82 2.02
C TRP A 40 -1.69 13.28 0.70
N LYS A 41 -0.86 13.28 -0.35
CA LYS A 41 -1.31 13.52 -1.72
C LYS A 41 -1.49 12.20 -2.45
N ARG A 42 -2.31 12.19 -3.50
CA ARG A 42 -2.58 10.98 -4.31
C ARG A 42 -1.32 10.29 -4.83
N LYS A 43 -0.27 11.07 -5.12
CA LYS A 43 1.05 10.58 -5.58
C LYS A 43 1.83 9.80 -4.51
N ASP A 44 1.47 9.98 -3.24
CA ASP A 44 2.12 9.38 -2.07
C ASP A 44 1.34 8.16 -1.54
N LEU A 45 0.30 7.72 -2.27
CA LEU A 45 -0.56 6.59 -1.90
C LEU A 45 -0.70 5.62 -3.06
N LYS A 46 -0.51 4.32 -2.82
CA LYS A 46 -0.62 3.29 -3.84
C LYS A 46 -1.17 1.99 -3.26
N ILE A 47 -2.13 1.37 -3.95
CA ILE A 47 -2.57 0.02 -3.59
C ILE A 47 -1.76 -0.98 -4.42
N VAL A 48 -1.07 -1.90 -3.76
CA VAL A 48 -0.42 -3.06 -4.38
C VAL A 48 -1.28 -4.31 -4.18
N THR A 49 -1.17 -5.25 -5.11
CA THR A 49 -1.86 -6.54 -5.04
C THR A 49 -0.84 -7.64 -5.08
N THR A 50 -0.85 -8.50 -4.06
CA THR A 50 0.17 -9.54 -3.86
C THR A 50 -0.48 -10.86 -3.47
N ALA A 51 0.37 -11.87 -3.30
CA ALA A 51 0.04 -12.99 -2.44
C ALA A 51 -0.15 -12.51 -0.99
N ASP A 52 -0.93 -13.27 -0.23
CA ASP A 52 -1.09 -13.08 1.20
C ASP A 52 0.05 -13.74 1.98
N ASN A 53 1.25 -13.19 1.82
CA ASN A 53 2.39 -13.49 2.68
C ASN A 53 3.34 -12.29 2.72
N GLN A 54 4.04 -12.16 3.84
CA GLN A 54 4.93 -11.03 4.09
C GLN A 54 5.99 -10.88 2.99
N ALA A 55 6.58 -12.00 2.53
CA ALA A 55 7.62 -11.98 1.50
C ALA A 55 7.15 -11.33 0.18
N ALA A 56 5.91 -11.59 -0.24
CA ALA A 56 5.34 -10.99 -1.45
C ALA A 56 5.03 -9.50 -1.28
N ILE A 57 4.56 -9.10 -0.10
CA ILE A 57 4.33 -7.69 0.25
C ILE A 57 5.67 -6.95 0.26
N ASP A 58 6.67 -7.47 0.96
CA ASP A 58 8.01 -6.89 1.05
C ASP A 58 8.68 -6.76 -0.32
N ALA A 59 8.53 -7.78 -1.18
CA ALA A 59 9.02 -7.71 -2.56
C ALA A 59 8.34 -6.60 -3.37
N ALA A 60 7.02 -6.42 -3.20
CA ALA A 60 6.30 -5.33 -3.86
C ALA A 60 6.72 -3.95 -3.35
N ILE A 61 6.91 -3.78 -2.04
CA ILE A 61 7.38 -2.53 -1.44
C ILE A 61 8.82 -2.20 -1.86
N ARG A 62 9.73 -3.17 -1.81
CA ARG A 62 11.11 -3.01 -2.32
C ARG A 62 11.14 -2.55 -3.77
N LYS A 63 10.30 -3.14 -4.63
CA LYS A 63 10.16 -2.71 -6.02
C LYS A 63 9.68 -1.26 -6.15
N LEU A 64 8.78 -0.80 -5.29
CA LEU A 64 8.36 0.62 -5.26
C LEU A 64 9.50 1.54 -4.84
N ASN A 65 10.34 1.09 -3.89
CA ASN A 65 11.52 1.82 -3.43
C ASN A 65 12.73 1.72 -4.36
N LYS A 66 12.66 0.91 -5.42
CA LYS A 66 13.80 0.60 -6.31
C LYS A 66 14.97 -0.04 -5.57
N GLU A 67 14.66 -0.84 -4.55
CA GLU A 67 15.62 -1.65 -3.82
C GLU A 67 15.86 -2.97 -4.56
N ALA A 68 17.08 -3.50 -4.43
CA ALA A 68 17.51 -4.77 -5.03
C ALA A 68 17.01 -5.97 -4.22
#